data_AF-A0AA91GP18-F1
#
_entry.id   AF-A0AA91GP18-F1
#
_cell.length_a   1.000
_cell.length_b   1.000
_cell.length_c   1.000
_cell.angle_alpha   90.00
_cell.angle_beta   90.00
_cell.angle_gamma   90.00
#
_symmetry.space_group_name_H-M   'P 1'
#
loop_
_entity.id
_entity.type
_entity.pdbx_description
1 polymer ?
#
loop_
_entity_poly.entity_id
_entity_poly.type
_entity_poly.pdbx_seq_one_letter_code
_entity_poly.pdbx_strand_id
1 'polypeptide(L)' 'MFDIADLTIDGQYLIQGERGEWHYSGTTGRKYNFWRWAEGQTKRRVSLALSKIQVQRKVWQQVQALNLGSLEAFKGE' A
#
# COMPACT_ATOMS: atom_id res chain seq x y z
N MET A 1 -4.36 -5.02 13.60
CA MET A 1 -3.48 -5.92 12.82
C MET A 1 -4.01 -5.90 11.41
N PHE A 2 -3.17 -5.63 10.43
CA PHE A 2 -3.62 -5.51 9.04
C PHE A 2 -4.05 -6.88 8.51
N ASP A 3 -5.24 -6.96 7.90
CA ASP A 3 -5.70 -8.19 7.28
C ASP A 3 -5.07 -8.33 5.90
N ILE A 4 -4.48 -9.49 5.62
CA ILE A 4 -3.79 -9.71 4.35
C ILE A 4 -4.77 -9.82 3.19
N ALA A 5 -6.03 -10.20 3.47
CA ALA A 5 -7.08 -10.24 2.45
C ALA A 5 -7.42 -8.84 1.92
N ASP A 6 -7.08 -7.77 2.66
CA ASP A 6 -7.22 -6.38 2.22
C ASP A 6 -6.11 -5.94 1.24
N LEU A 7 -5.10 -6.79 0.97
CA LEU A 7 -4.13 -6.51 -0.09
C LEU A 7 -4.79 -6.57 -1.46
N THR A 8 -4.92 -5.41 -2.08
CA THR A 8 -5.40 -5.25 -3.45
C THR A 8 -4.23 -5.07 -4.39
N ILE A 9 -4.27 -5.76 -5.53
CA ILE A 9 -3.29 -5.55 -6.62
C ILE A 9 -3.37 -4.08 -7.02
N ASP A 10 -2.20 -3.44 -7.13
CA ASP A 10 -2.01 -1.99 -7.36
C ASP A 10 -2.32 -1.08 -6.16
N GLY A 11 -2.81 -1.63 -5.05
CA GLY A 11 -3.00 -0.89 -3.81
C GLY A 11 -1.69 -0.28 -3.28
N GLN A 12 -1.80 0.91 -2.70
CA GLN A 12 -0.70 1.63 -2.07
C GLN A 12 -0.74 1.45 -0.55
N TYR A 13 0.42 1.10 0.01
CA TYR A 13 0.56 0.76 1.42
C TYR A 13 1.76 1.46 2.04
N LEU A 14 1.63 1.78 3.31
CA LEU A 14 2.74 2.23 4.13
C LEU A 14 3.34 1.03 4.86
N ILE A 15 4.66 0.92 4.84
CA ILE A 15 5.38 -0.20 5.44
C ILE A 15 6.28 0.34 6.55
N GLN A 16 6.05 -0.12 7.78
CA GLN A 16 6.81 0.30 8.95
C GLN A 16 8.31 0.01 8.77
N GLY A 17 9.12 1.05 8.91
CA GLY A 17 10.57 1.01 8.75
C GLY A 17 11.04 1.30 7.33
N GLU A 18 10.14 1.33 6.36
CA GLU A 18 10.43 1.74 4.99
C GLU A 18 9.95 3.17 4.76
N ARG A 19 10.61 3.86 3.83
CA ARG A 19 10.18 5.21 3.42
C ARG A 19 9.16 5.11 2.30
N GLY A 20 8.29 6.12 2.23
CA GLY A 20 7.36 6.33 1.12
C GLY A 20 6.27 5.27 1.00
N GLU A 21 5.52 5.40 -0.09
CA GLU A 21 4.41 4.52 -0.43
C GLU A 21 4.88 3.35 -1.28
N TRP A 22 4.33 2.17 -1.00
CA TRP A 22 4.69 0.93 -1.65
C TRP A 22 3.47 0.33 -2.33
N HIS A 23 3.61 0.00 -3.61
CA HIS A 23 2.60 -0.67 -4.40
C HIS A 23 2.70 -2.18 -4.22
N TYR A 24 1.57 -2.82 -3.92
CA TYR A 24 1.52 -4.27 -3.88
C TYR A 24 1.43 -4.85 -5.30
N SER A 25 2.37 -5.74 -5.66
CA SER A 25 2.42 -6.37 -6.99
C SER A 25 2.04 -7.85 -7.00
N GLY A 26 1.58 -8.40 -5.87
CA GLY A 26 1.16 -9.79 -5.76
C GLY A 26 2.11 -10.66 -4.95
N THR A 27 1.92 -11.97 -5.02
CA THR A 27 2.73 -12.95 -4.29
C THR A 27 3.64 -13.75 -5.22
N THR A 28 4.81 -14.11 -4.71
CA THR A 28 5.68 -15.12 -5.32
C THR A 28 5.94 -16.18 -4.28
N GLY A 29 5.31 -17.35 -4.47
CA GLY A 29 5.31 -18.41 -3.46
C GLY A 29 4.67 -17.95 -2.15
N ARG A 30 5.46 -17.90 -1.07
CA ARG A 30 5.00 -17.50 0.29
C ARG A 30 5.33 -16.06 0.66
N LYS A 31 5.80 -15.25 -0.30
CA LYS A 31 6.20 -13.86 -0.10
C LYS A 31 5.23 -12.92 -0.80
N TYR A 32 4.98 -11.78 -0.16
CA TYR A 32 4.16 -10.68 -0.65
C TYR A 32 5.10 -9.60 -1.16
N ASN A 33 5.00 -9.28 -2.44
CA ASN A 33 5.92 -8.37 -3.11
C ASN A 33 5.33 -6.97 -3.18
N PHE A 34 6.17 -6.02 -2.84
CA PHE A 34 5.88 -4.61 -2.88
C PHE A 34 6.95 -3.93 -3.72
N TRP A 35 6.61 -2.82 -4.36
CA TRP A 35 7.58 -2.02 -5.10
C TRP A 35 7.28 -0.53 -4.98
N ARG A 36 8.32 0.29 -5.13
CA ARG A 36 8.22 1.75 -5.26
C ARG A 36 9.24 2.26 -6.26
N TRP A 37 9.06 3.50 -6.70
CA TRP A 37 10.13 4.22 -7.40
C TRP A 37 11.20 4.69 -6.40
N ALA A 38 12.46 4.59 -6.80
CA ALA A 38 13.57 5.13 -6.01
C ALA A 38 13.44 6.65 -5.92
N GLU A 39 13.73 7.21 -4.74
CA GLU A 39 13.73 8.67 -4.56
C GLU A 39 14.76 9.32 -5.50
N GLY A 40 14.31 10.32 -6.26
CA GLY A 40 15.14 11.02 -7.24
C GLY A 40 15.43 10.23 -8.53
N GLN A 41 14.87 9.03 -8.72
CA GLN A 41 15.08 8.24 -9.95
C GLN A 41 13.77 7.65 -10.49
N THR A 42 13.22 8.26 -11.53
CA THR A 42 11.97 7.85 -12.18
C THR A 42 12.04 6.54 -12.98
N LYS A 43 13.23 6.00 -13.21
CA LYS A 43 13.43 4.75 -13.99
C LYS A 43 13.93 3.57 -13.16
N ARG A 44 14.12 3.75 -11.86
CA ARG A 44 14.63 2.69 -10.97
C ARG A 44 13.54 2.26 -10.00
N ARG A 45 13.14 0.98 -10.10
CA ARG A 45 12.23 0.35 -9.14
C ARG A 45 13.02 -0.26 -8.00
N VAL A 46 12.50 -0.11 -6.79
CA VAL A 46 12.95 -0.80 -5.58
C VAL A 46 11.86 -1.77 -5.20
N SER A 47 12.23 -3.03 -4.96
CA SER A 47 11.30 -4.10 -4.59
C SER A 47 11.57 -4.59 -3.17
N LEU A 48 10.51 -4.93 -2.46
CA LEU A 48 10.55 -5.48 -1.12
C LEU A 48 9.66 -6.72 -1.05
N ALA A 49 10.19 -7.81 -0.53
CA ALA A 49 9.45 -9.05 -0.35
C ALA A 49 9.23 -9.33 1.14
N LEU A 50 7.97 -9.33 1.58
CA LEU A 50 7.59 -9.54 2.96
C LEU A 50 6.97 -10.92 3.17
N SER A 51 7.21 -11.50 4.34
CA SER A 51 6.54 -12.73 4.79
C SER A 51 5.14 -12.39 5.33
N LYS A 52 4.25 -13.38 5.40
CA LYS A 52 2.88 -13.23 5.96
C LYS A 52 2.85 -12.45 7.29
N ILE A 53 3.68 -12.87 8.25
CA ILE A 53 3.78 -12.23 9.58
C ILE A 53 4.26 -10.78 9.49
N GLN A 54 5.18 -10.49 8.57
CA GLN A 54 5.70 -9.14 8.39
C GLN A 54 4.63 -8.23 7.80
N VAL A 55 3.83 -8.70 6.83
CA VAL A 55 2.71 -7.94 6.29
C VAL A 55 1.74 -7.54 7.41
N GLN A 56 1.28 -8.51 8.21
CA GLN A 56 0.30 -8.24 9.26
C GLN A 56 0.78 -7.27 10.35
N ARG A 57 2.10 -7.19 10.57
CA ARG A 57 2.71 -6.35 11.59
C ARG A 57 3.19 -5.00 11.09
N LYS A 58 3.65 -4.92 9.83
CA LYS A 58 4.35 -3.75 9.28
C LYS A 58 3.54 -2.98 8.26
N VAL A 59 2.60 -3.63 7.57
CA VAL A 59 1.83 -2.99 6.48
C VAL A 59 0.60 -2.34 7.06
N TRP A 60 0.33 -1.12 6.62
CA TRP A 60 -0.85 -0.35 6.94
C TRP A 60 -1.48 0.12 5.63
N GLN A 61 -2.81 -0.05 5.50
CA GLN A 61 -3.54 0.52 4.36
C GLN A 61 -3.40 2.04 4.43
N GLN A 62 -2.93 2.66 3.34
CA GLN A 62 -3.16 4.08 3.22
C GLN A 62 -4.66 4.25 3.05
N VAL A 63 -5.27 4.98 3.99
CA VAL A 63 -6.67 5.41 3.85
C VAL A 63 -6.74 6.16 2.53
N GLN A 64 -7.47 5.61 1.56
CA GLN A 64 -7.74 6.31 0.31
C GLN A 64 -8.15 7.72 0.69
N ALA A 65 -7.51 8.72 0.07
CA ALA A 65 -7.86 10.11 0.25
C ALA A 65 -9.39 10.18 0.24
N LEU A 66 -9.96 10.56 1.40
CA LEU A 66 -11.39 10.75 1.56
C LEU A 66 -11.81 11.56 0.34
N ASN A 67 -12.58 10.95 -0.58
CA ASN A 67 -13.10 11.66 -1.73
C ASN A 67 -14.12 12.65 -1.18
N LEU A 68 -13.62 13.81 -0.73
CA LEU A 68 -14.40 14.88 -0.12
C LEU A 68 -15.45 15.43 -1.11
N GLY A 69 -15.33 15.13 -2.40
CA GLY A 69 -16.36 15.43 -3.40
C GLY A 69 -17.70 14.71 -3.17
N SER A 70 -17.72 13.60 -2.42
CA SER A 70 -18.98 12.93 -2.07
C SER A 70 -19.68 13.53 -0.85
N LEU A 71 -19.01 14.42 -0.10
CA LEU A 71 -19.57 15.03 1.11
C LEU A 71 -20.43 16.28 0.81
N GLU A 72 -20.23 16.91 -0.35
CA GLU A 72 -21.03 18.08 -0.78
C GLU A 72 -22.48 17.72 -1.14
N ALA A 73 -22.78 16.44 -1.38
CA ALA A 73 -24.14 15.95 -1.66
C ALA A 73 -25.09 15.98 -0.45
N PHE A 74 -24.57 16.21 0.77
CA PHE A 74 -25.39 16.28 2.00
C PHE A 74 -25.68 17.72 2.46
N LYS A 75 -25.26 18.75 1.72
CA LYS A 75 -25.49 20.17 2.09
C LYS A 75 -26.63 20.79 1.27
N GLY A 76 -27.74 20.10 1.15
CA GLY A 76 -28.91 20.59 0.43
C GLY A 76 -30.16 19.76 0.63
N GLU A 77 -30.67 19.72 1.86
CA GLU A 77 -32.09 19.43 2.14
C GLU A 77 -32.59 20.36 3.25
#